data_AF-A0A914Q8P8-F1
#
_entry.id   AF-A0A914Q8P8-F1
#
_cell.length_a   1.000
_cell.length_b   1.000
_cell.length_c   1.000
_cell.angle_alpha   90.00
_cell.angle_beta   90.00
_cell.angle_gamma   90.00
#
_symmetry.space_group_name_H-M   'P 1'
#
loop_
_entity.id
_entity.type
_entity.pdbx_description
1 polymer ?
#
loop_
_entity_poly.entity_id
_entity_poly.type
_entity_poly.pdbx_seq_one_letter_code
_entity_poly.pdbx_strand_id
1 'polypeptide(L)'
;MVVHCSAGIGRTGCFVGAFFAYELFSSSQLTSVKNAVSKLREQRVQAVQTASQYVFLHILLIDLIHPNIEEDLSELKEKFMKTAKRAAEVEKKRRQQKS
;
A
#
# COMPACT_ATOMS: atom_id res chain seq x y z
N MET A 1 4.76 6.99 18.39
CA MET A 1 5.11 7.87 17.25
C MET A 1 3.84 8.36 16.59
N VAL A 2 3.77 9.63 16.15
CA VAL A 2 2.63 10.17 15.39
C VAL A 2 2.99 10.16 13.91
N VAL A 3 2.17 9.51 13.08
CA VAL A 3 2.35 9.48 11.61
C VAL A 3 1.14 10.12 10.96
N HIS A 4 1.35 11.11 10.09
CA HIS A 4 0.26 11.75 9.36
C HIS A 4 0.65 12.07 7.92
N CYS A 5 -0.37 12.37 7.12
CA CYS A 5 -0.21 12.97 5.81
C CYS A 5 -1.23 14.10 5.70
N SER A 6 -2.04 14.14 4.64
CA SER A 6 -3.18 15.07 4.55
C SER A 6 -4.41 14.47 5.26
N ALA A 7 -5.12 13.53 4.63
CA ALA A 7 -6.26 12.83 5.26
C ALA A 7 -5.87 11.74 6.28
N GLY A 8 -4.57 11.43 6.42
CA GLY A 8 -4.07 10.44 7.38
C GLY A 8 -4.44 8.98 7.07
N ILE A 9 -4.79 8.65 5.81
CA ILE A 9 -5.30 7.32 5.43
C ILE A 9 -4.58 6.68 4.24
N GLY A 10 -4.03 7.48 3.31
CA GLY A 10 -3.27 6.98 2.16
C GLY A 10 -1.82 6.61 2.53
N ARG A 11 -0.90 7.58 2.41
CA ARG A 11 0.54 7.40 2.71
C ARG A 11 0.79 6.97 4.16
N THR A 12 0.04 7.55 5.11
CA THR A 12 0.06 7.12 6.52
C THR A 12 -0.33 5.65 6.65
N GLY A 13 -1.39 5.24 5.95
CA GLY A 13 -1.84 3.84 5.94
C GLY A 13 -0.81 2.90 5.33
N CYS A 14 -0.12 3.29 4.26
CA CYS A 14 0.99 2.50 3.70
C CYS A 14 2.14 2.32 4.68
N PHE A 15 2.60 3.43 5.29
CA PHE A 15 3.73 3.40 6.22
C PHE A 15 3.38 2.52 7.43
N VAL A 16 2.29 2.84 8.14
CA VAL A 16 1.85 2.06 9.31
C VAL A 16 1.51 0.61 8.94
N GLY A 17 0.86 0.41 7.80
CA GLY A 17 0.48 -0.92 7.32
C GLY A 17 1.65 -1.83 6.99
N ALA A 18 2.74 -1.30 6.46
CA ALA A 18 3.95 -2.08 6.19
C ALA A 18 4.61 -2.56 7.49
N PHE A 19 4.78 -1.67 8.48
CA PHE A 19 5.29 -2.07 9.81
C PHE A 19 4.36 -3.07 10.49
N PHE A 20 3.04 -2.83 10.45
CA PHE A 20 2.09 -3.77 11.03
C PHE A 20 2.15 -5.15 10.38
N ALA A 21 2.24 -5.21 9.04
CA ALA A 21 2.40 -6.48 8.33
C ALA A 21 3.74 -7.16 8.65
N TYR A 22 4.82 -6.39 8.80
CA TYR A 22 6.12 -6.89 9.22
C TYR A 22 6.10 -7.46 10.65
N GLU A 23 5.46 -6.79 11.61
CA GLU A 23 5.30 -7.30 12.98
C GLU A 23 4.48 -8.61 13.01
N LEU A 24 3.41 -8.67 12.20
CA LEU A 24 2.65 -9.91 12.03
C LEU A 24 3.51 -11.02 11.38
N PHE A 25 4.38 -10.67 10.43
CA PHE A 25 5.28 -11.64 9.80
C PHE A 25 6.30 -12.16 10.82
N SER A 26 6.96 -11.27 11.54
CA SER A 26 7.97 -11.59 12.56
C SER A 26 7.40 -12.42 13.71
N SER A 27 6.12 -12.27 14.02
CA SER A 27 5.41 -13.09 15.01
C SER A 27 4.75 -14.35 14.42
N SER A 28 4.98 -14.68 13.14
CA SER A 28 4.36 -15.82 12.43
C SER A 28 2.82 -15.78 12.41
N GLN A 29 2.22 -14.59 12.47
CA GLN A 29 0.78 -14.34 12.46
C GLN A 29 0.27 -13.71 11.16
N LEU A 30 1.15 -13.37 10.22
CA LEU A 30 0.76 -12.82 8.93
C LEU A 30 0.16 -13.91 8.03
N THR A 31 -1.17 -13.92 7.95
CA THR A 31 -1.89 -14.82 7.03
C THR A 31 -1.90 -14.31 5.60
N SER A 32 -2.04 -12.99 5.42
CA SER A 32 -1.91 -12.29 4.14
C SER A 32 -1.83 -10.79 4.36
N VAL A 33 -1.25 -10.07 3.39
CA VAL A 33 -1.28 -8.59 3.35
C VAL A 33 -2.72 -8.06 3.32
N LYS A 34 -3.63 -8.77 2.64
CA LYS A 34 -5.07 -8.42 2.62
C LYS A 34 -5.66 -8.43 4.03
N ASN A 35 -5.33 -9.45 4.83
CA ASN A 35 -5.79 -9.55 6.21
C ASN A 35 -5.21 -8.42 7.07
N ALA A 36 -3.92 -8.12 6.93
CA ALA A 36 -3.28 -7.01 7.64
C ALA A 36 -3.95 -5.66 7.31
N VAL A 37 -4.23 -5.38 6.04
CA VAL A 37 -4.95 -4.16 5.62
C VAL A 37 -6.39 -4.15 6.11
N SER A 38 -7.08 -5.30 6.13
CA SER A 38 -8.43 -5.41 6.69
C SER A 38 -8.45 -5.02 8.17
N LYS A 39 -7.57 -5.60 8.98
CA LYS A 39 -7.41 -5.27 10.40
C LYS A 39 -7.03 -3.80 10.62
N LEU A 40 -6.15 -3.26 9.78
CA LEU A 40 -5.81 -1.83 9.84
C LEU A 40 -7.03 -0.94 9.58
N ARG A 41 -7.92 -1.34 8.66
CA ARG A 41 -9.14 -0.60 8.32
C ARG A 41 -10.23 -0.66 9.39
N GLU A 42 -10.21 -1.67 10.25
CA GLU A 42 -11.07 -1.73 11.45
C GLU A 42 -10.72 -0.60 12.44
N GLN A 43 -9.43 -0.23 12.51
CA GLN A 43 -8.96 0.86 13.38
C GLN A 43 -9.00 2.23 12.68
N ARG A 44 -8.77 2.28 11.37
CA ARG A 44 -8.79 3.52 10.58
C ARG A 44 -9.41 3.27 9.20
N VAL A 45 -10.65 3.72 9.05
CA VAL A 45 -11.43 3.54 7.82
C VAL A 45 -10.64 4.03 6.59
N GLN A 46 -10.70 3.26 5.51
CA GLN A 46 -10.04 3.54 4.23
C GLN A 46 -8.50 3.66 4.30
N ALA A 47 -7.83 3.12 5.32
CA ALA A 47 -6.38 2.98 5.30
C ALA A 47 -5.92 2.21 4.04
N VAL A 48 -4.86 2.69 3.37
CA VAL A 48 -4.38 2.20 2.07
C VAL A 48 -5.49 2.34 1.01
N GLN A 49 -5.64 3.55 0.46
CA GLN A 49 -6.80 3.94 -0.34
C GLN A 49 -6.76 3.44 -1.79
N THR A 50 -5.58 3.35 -2.39
CA THR A 50 -5.45 3.07 -3.83
C THR A 50 -4.82 1.71 -4.08
N ALA A 51 -5.09 1.11 -5.24
CA ALA A 51 -4.43 -0.13 -5.66
C ALA A 51 -2.90 0.02 -5.70
N SER A 52 -2.40 1.20 -6.11
CA SER A 52 -0.98 1.52 -6.06
C SER A 52 -0.44 1.51 -4.63
N GLN A 53 -1.13 2.11 -3.67
CA GLN A 53 -0.71 2.07 -2.27
C GLN A 53 -0.67 0.64 -1.71
N TYR A 54 -1.59 -0.23 -2.14
CA TYR A 54 -1.63 -1.63 -1.76
C TYR A 54 -0.46 -2.44 -2.34
N VAL A 55 -0.16 -2.28 -3.64
CA VAL A 55 1.00 -2.93 -4.27
C VAL A 55 2.31 -2.42 -3.67
N PHE A 56 2.43 -1.12 -3.40
CA PHE A 56 3.60 -0.56 -2.75
C PHE A 56 3.86 -1.18 -1.37
N LEU A 57 2.80 -1.45 -0.60
CA LEU A 57 2.93 -2.12 0.69
C LEU A 57 3.48 -3.54 0.53
N HIS A 58 3.08 -4.30 -0.49
CA HIS A 58 3.67 -5.62 -0.79
C HIS A 58 5.16 -5.54 -1.08
N ILE A 59 5.58 -4.61 -1.94
CA ILE A 59 6.99 -4.41 -2.28
C ILE A 59 7.80 -4.06 -1.03
N LEU A 60 7.32 -3.07 -0.27
CA LEU A 60 8.00 -2.62 0.94
C LEU A 60 8.12 -3.73 1.98
N LEU A 61 7.11 -4.60 2.09
CA LEU A 61 7.16 -5.75 2.99
C LEU A 61 8.22 -6.77 2.55
N ILE A 62 8.33 -7.05 1.25
CA ILE A 62 9.37 -7.95 0.72
C ILE A 62 10.76 -7.38 1.01
N ASP A 63 10.97 -6.08 0.74
CA ASP A 63 12.24 -5.39 1.02
C ASP A 63 12.59 -5.45 2.52
N LEU A 64 11.60 -5.33 3.41
CA LEU A 64 11.79 -5.41 4.87
C LEU A 64 12.16 -6.83 5.34
N ILE A 65 11.57 -7.87 4.74
CA ILE A 65 11.83 -9.27 5.10
C ILE A 65 13.19 -9.72 4.53
N HIS A 66 13.54 -9.24 3.34
CA HIS A 66 14.72 -9.66 2.60
C HIS A 66 15.57 -8.47 2.14
N PRO A 67 16.24 -7.76 3.06
CA PRO A 67 16.97 -6.53 2.75
C PRO A 67 18.18 -6.72 1.84
N ASN A 68 18.65 -7.96 1.65
CA ASN A 68 19.82 -8.29 0.81
C ASN A 68 19.44 -8.88 -0.56
N ILE A 69 18.15 -8.91 -0.90
CA ILE A 69 17.73 -9.32 -2.25
C ILE A 69 17.98 -8.13 -3.19
N GLU A 70 18.99 -8.25 -4.05
CA GLU A 70 19.15 -7.39 -5.24
C GLU A 70 18.16 -7.82 -6.33
N GLU A 71 16.86 -7.74 -6.06
CA GLU A 71 15.86 -7.99 -7.10
C GLU A 71 15.70 -6.72 -7.96
N ASP A 72 15.82 -6.90 -9.28
CA ASP A 72 15.42 -5.89 -10.22
C ASP A 72 13.89 -5.77 -10.24
N LEU A 73 13.36 -4.91 -9.37
CA LEU A 73 11.95 -4.58 -9.33
C LEU A 73 11.54 -3.58 -10.41
N SER A 74 12.39 -3.24 -11.39
CA SER A 74 12.11 -2.22 -12.40
C SER A 74 10.87 -2.56 -13.23
N GLU A 75 10.71 -3.82 -13.64
CA GLU A 75 9.53 -4.24 -14.40
C GLU A 75 8.24 -4.11 -13.57
N LEU A 76 8.30 -4.49 -12.28
CA LEU A 76 7.17 -4.36 -11.36
C LEU A 76 6.84 -2.88 -11.09
N LYS A 77 7.86 -2.05 -10.85
CA LYS A 77 7.74 -0.59 -10.70
C LYS A 77 7.19 0.07 -11.97
N GLU A 78 7.55 -0.40 -13.15
CA GLU A 78 7.02 0.12 -14.41
C GLU A 78 5.55 -0.26 -14.62
N LYS A 79 5.19 -1.55 -14.43
CA LYS A 79 3.79 -2.01 -14.45
C LYS A 79 2.94 -1.24 -13.44
N PHE A 80 3.50 -0.98 -12.27
CA PHE A 80 2.90 -0.16 -11.24
C PHE A 80 2.63 1.26 -11.72
N MET A 81 3.64 1.95 -12.25
CA MET A 81 3.51 3.34 -12.71
C MET A 81 2.49 3.45 -13.85
N LYS A 82 2.47 2.47 -14.78
CA LYS A 82 1.45 2.37 -15.83
C LYS A 82 0.04 2.20 -15.25
N THR A 83 -0.13 1.28 -14.30
CA THR A 83 -1.44 1.02 -13.67
C THR A 83 -1.92 2.21 -12.85
N ALA A 84 -1.02 2.86 -12.10
CA ALA A 84 -1.32 4.06 -11.32
C ALA A 84 -1.74 5.24 -12.23
N LYS A 85 -1.02 5.46 -13.34
CA LYS A 85 -1.40 6.46 -14.36
C LYS A 85 -2.80 6.18 -14.91
N ARG A 86 -3.08 4.94 -15.31
CA ARG A 86 -4.41 4.54 -15.81
C ARG A 86 -5.52 4.75 -14.78
N ALA A 87 -5.28 4.40 -13.51
CA ALA A 87 -6.25 4.62 -12.44
C ALA A 87 -6.52 6.11 -12.19
N ALA A 88 -5.48 6.96 -12.22
CA ALA A 88 -5.62 8.40 -12.08
C ALA A 88 -6.40 9.03 -13.26
N GLU A 89 -6.19 8.55 -14.49
CA GLU A 89 -6.94 8.99 -15.66
C GLU A 89 -8.42 8.60 -15.57
N VAL A 90 -8.72 7.37 -15.14
CA VAL A 90 -10.10 6.90 -14.94
C VAL A 90 -10.81 7.75 -13.87
N GLU A 91 -10.13 8.05 -12.77
CA GLU A 91 -10.67 8.89 -11.71
C GLU A 91 -10.92 10.33 -12.19
N LYS A 92 -10.01 10.89 -13.00
CA LYS A 92 -10.18 12.21 -13.62
C LYS A 92 -11.39 12.24 -14.56
N LYS A 93 -11.57 11.21 -15.39
CA LYS A 93 -12.74 11.05 -16.27
C LYS A 93 -14.04 10.93 -15.48
N ARG A 94 -14.04 10.15 -14.39
CA ARG A 94 -15.21 10.01 -13.50
C ARG A 94 -15.62 11.32 -12.83
N ARG A 95 -14.65 12.17 -12.46
CA ARG A 95 -14.94 13.49 -11.88
C ARG A 95 -15.49 14.47 -12.92
N GLN A 96 -15.00 14.40 -14.16
CA GLN A 96 -15.51 15.23 -15.27
C GLN A 96 -16.93 14.84 -15.70
N GLN A 97 -17.33 13.58 -15.57
CA GLN A 97 -18.69 13.11 -15.88
C GLN A 97 -19.73 13.39 -14.76
N LYS A 98 -19.30 13.86 -13.60
CA LYS A 98 -20.18 14.21 -12.46
C LYS A 98 -20.39 15.72 -12.32
N SER A 99 -19.84 16.52 -13.23
CA SER A 99 -20.06 17.96 -13.39
C SER A 99 -20.93 18.20 -14.61
#